data_AF-A0A1N6MCH8-F1
#
_entry.id   AF-A0A1N6MCH8-F1
#
_cell.length_a   1.000
_cell.length_b   1.000
_cell.length_c   1.000
_cell.angle_alpha   90.00
_cell.angle_beta   90.00
_cell.angle_gamma   90.00
#
_symmetry.space_group_name_H-M   'P 1'
#
loop_
_entity.id
_entity.type
_entity.pdbx_description
1 polymer ?
#
loop_
_entity_poly.entity_id
_entity_poly.type
_entity_poly.pdbx_seq_one_letter_code
_entity_poly.pdbx_strand_id
1 'polypeptide(L)'
;RLSHENDSSFFALGSGPARALARREPLFEILPYVDHADIATLVIESDRPPPAQIVTKIAQDCRVKPKDLTIIFAPTQSLAGSTQIVARALEVALHKTHELGFPLERIVEGIGAAPLCPPHPDFVTAMGRT
;
A
#
# COMPACT_ATOMS: atom_id res chain seq x y z
N ARG A 1 2.67 0.49 8.76
CA ARG A 1 2.90 -0.96 9.00
C ARG A 1 1.77 -1.50 9.87
N LEU A 2 1.17 -2.63 9.49
CA LEU A 2 0.09 -3.28 10.25
C LEU A 2 0.67 -4.51 10.97
N SER A 3 0.55 -4.59 12.29
CA SER A 3 1.01 -5.72 13.11
C SER A 3 0.06 -5.98 14.29
N HIS A 4 -0.07 -7.25 14.69
CA HIS A 4 -0.77 -7.71 15.90
C HIS A 4 -0.02 -8.92 16.49
N GLU A 5 0.23 -8.91 17.80
CA GLU A 5 0.93 -9.99 18.52
C GLU A 5 -0.10 -10.90 19.22
N ASN A 6 -0.30 -12.09 18.65
CA ASN A 6 -0.83 -13.33 19.24
C ASN A 6 -0.60 -14.45 18.19
N ASP A 7 -0.87 -15.73 18.51
CA ASP A 7 -0.55 -16.98 17.77
C ASP A 7 -0.82 -17.05 16.24
N SER A 8 -1.30 -15.98 15.63
CA SER A 8 -1.39 -15.77 14.19
C SER A 8 -0.98 -14.34 13.81
N SER A 9 0.28 -13.97 14.08
CA SER A 9 0.81 -12.64 13.75
C SER A 9 0.47 -12.26 12.30
N PHE A 10 -0.34 -11.21 12.15
CA PHE A 10 -0.71 -10.68 10.84
C PHE A 10 0.23 -9.55 10.50
N PHE A 11 0.94 -9.69 9.39
CA PHE A 11 1.80 -8.65 8.84
C PHE A 11 1.47 -8.47 7.37
N ALA A 12 1.23 -7.23 6.98
CA ALA A 12 1.02 -6.86 5.59
C ALA A 12 1.51 -5.43 5.34
N LEU A 13 1.96 -5.19 4.11
CA LEU A 13 2.25 -3.85 3.62
C LEU A 13 0.96 -3.24 3.08
N GLY A 14 0.54 -2.12 3.69
CA GLY A 14 -0.65 -1.38 3.30
C GLY A 14 -0.31 -0.24 2.34
N SER A 15 -1.10 -0.10 1.29
CA SER A 15 -0.98 0.89 0.22
C SER A 15 -2.35 1.52 -0.10
N GLY A 16 -2.35 2.58 -0.89
CA GLY A 16 -3.59 3.20 -1.38
C GLY A 16 -4.11 4.36 -0.50
N PRO A 17 -5.29 4.90 -0.86
CA PRO A 17 -5.75 6.21 -0.40
C PRO A 17 -6.04 6.30 1.10
N ALA A 18 -6.41 5.20 1.75
CA ALA A 18 -6.59 5.16 3.21
C ALA A 18 -5.37 5.68 3.99
N ARG A 19 -4.15 5.57 3.42
CA ARG A 19 -2.94 6.15 4.02
C ARG A 19 -3.00 7.67 4.17
N ALA A 20 -3.62 8.37 3.22
CA ALA A 20 -3.75 9.82 3.25
C ALA A 20 -4.83 10.34 4.22
N LEU A 21 -5.78 9.47 4.60
CA LEU A 21 -6.70 9.72 5.72
C LEU A 21 -6.02 9.45 7.06
N ALA A 22 -5.34 8.30 7.18
CA ALA A 22 -4.76 7.83 8.42
C ALA A 22 -3.49 8.59 8.85
N ARG A 23 -2.68 9.02 7.86
CA ARG A 23 -1.43 9.78 8.00
C ARG A 23 -0.52 9.24 9.12
N ARG A 24 -0.33 7.92 9.18
CA ARG A 24 0.48 7.22 10.19
C ARG A 24 1.97 7.14 9.83
N GLU A 25 2.41 7.83 8.80
CA GLU A 25 3.76 7.72 8.23
C GLU A 25 4.41 9.12 8.15
N PRO A 26 5.73 9.25 8.44
CA PRO A 26 6.44 10.53 8.37
C PRO A 26 6.35 11.23 7.01
N LEU A 27 6.16 10.46 5.92
CA LEU A 27 5.91 10.99 4.58
C LEU A 27 4.79 12.04 4.55
N PHE A 28 3.75 11.87 5.37
CA PHE A 28 2.64 12.81 5.40
C PHE A 28 2.94 14.10 6.17
N GLU A 29 4.04 14.18 6.93
CA GLU A 29 4.47 15.43 7.56
C GLU A 29 5.08 16.42 6.56
N ILE A 30 5.67 15.88 5.49
CA ILE A 30 6.36 16.66 4.45
C ILE A 30 5.51 16.90 3.21
N LEU A 31 4.56 16.02 2.91
CA LEU A 31 3.66 16.21 1.77
C LEU A 31 2.55 17.21 2.12
N PRO A 32 2.32 18.25 1.30
CA PRO A 32 1.23 19.22 1.51
C PRO A 32 -0.12 18.64 1.05
N TYR A 33 -0.42 17.40 1.42
CA TYR A 33 -1.63 16.70 1.04
C TYR A 33 -2.29 16.02 2.25
N VAL A 34 -3.60 16.25 2.38
CA VAL A 34 -4.46 15.61 3.37
C VAL A 34 -5.75 15.26 2.67
N ASP A 35 -6.18 14.01 2.81
CA ASP A 35 -7.46 13.58 2.25
C ASP A 35 -8.60 13.86 3.23
N HIS A 36 -9.79 14.10 2.69
CA HIS A 36 -11.01 14.36 3.45
C HIS A 36 -12.15 13.56 2.82
N ALA A 37 -12.42 12.37 3.39
CA ALA A 37 -13.45 11.47 2.91
C ALA A 37 -14.12 10.70 4.05
N ASP A 38 -15.39 10.37 3.87
CA ASP A 38 -16.16 9.53 4.81
C ASP A 38 -15.99 8.02 4.52
N ILE A 39 -15.26 7.68 3.45
CA ILE A 39 -14.95 6.31 3.03
C ILE A 39 -13.44 6.13 2.92
N ALA A 40 -12.96 4.92 3.20
CA ALA A 40 -11.54 4.58 3.10
C ALA A 40 -11.34 3.33 2.23
N THR A 41 -10.29 3.34 1.39
CA THR A 41 -9.86 2.15 0.63
C THR A 41 -8.39 1.87 0.89
N LEU A 42 -8.09 0.65 1.33
CA LEU A 42 -6.73 0.17 1.54
C LEU A 42 -6.47 -1.06 0.66
N VAL A 43 -5.29 -1.12 0.07
CA VAL A 43 -4.78 -2.30 -0.63
C VAL A 43 -3.70 -2.93 0.25
N ILE A 44 -3.76 -4.23 0.47
CA ILE A 44 -2.73 -4.96 1.23
C ILE A 44 -2.20 -6.14 0.41
N GLU A 45 -0.90 -6.36 0.50
CA GLU A 45 -0.27 -7.56 -0.04
C GLU A 45 -0.38 -8.69 1.00
N SER A 46 -1.30 -9.63 0.76
CA SER A 46 -1.58 -10.75 1.66
C SER A 46 -2.32 -11.87 0.94
N ASP A 47 -2.06 -13.11 1.35
CA ASP A 47 -2.72 -14.33 0.88
C ASP A 47 -4.02 -14.65 1.64
N ARG A 48 -4.34 -13.86 2.68
CA ARG A 48 -5.50 -14.06 3.53
C ARG A 48 -6.15 -12.73 3.90
N PRO A 49 -7.46 -12.71 4.21
CA PRO A 49 -8.11 -11.51 4.68
C PRO A 49 -7.51 -11.03 6.01
N PRO A 50 -7.50 -9.71 6.27
CA PRO A 50 -7.03 -9.18 7.54
C PRO A 50 -7.97 -9.58 8.70
N PRO A 51 -7.44 -9.91 9.89
CA PRO A 51 -8.26 -10.16 11.07
C PRO A 51 -9.14 -8.96 11.45
N ALA A 52 -10.29 -9.20 12.09
CA ALA A 52 -11.25 -8.16 12.45
C ALA A 52 -10.64 -7.02 13.30
N GLN A 53 -9.67 -7.34 14.16
CA GLN A 53 -8.94 -6.34 14.96
C GLN A 53 -8.12 -5.40 14.07
N ILE A 54 -7.48 -5.92 13.02
CA ILE A 54 -6.72 -5.12 12.04
C ILE A 54 -7.69 -4.21 11.27
N VAL A 55 -8.83 -4.75 10.82
CA VAL A 55 -9.88 -3.97 10.14
C VAL A 55 -10.36 -2.80 11.02
N THR A 56 -10.65 -3.08 12.29
CA THR A 56 -11.12 -2.08 13.25
C THR A 56 -10.07 -0.98 13.47
N LYS A 57 -8.80 -1.38 13.64
CA LYS A 57 -7.68 -0.44 13.78
C LYS A 57 -7.52 0.47 12.56
N ILE A 58 -7.60 -0.09 11.35
CA ILE A 58 -7.51 0.70 10.10
C ILE A 58 -8.66 1.70 10.02
N ALA A 59 -9.89 1.28 10.33
CA ALA A 59 -11.06 2.17 10.27
C ALA A 59 -10.93 3.34 11.26
N GLN A 60 -10.47 3.06 12.49
CA GLN A 60 -10.19 4.07 13.51
C GLN A 60 -9.09 5.05 13.08
N ASP A 61 -7.99 4.51 12.54
CA ASP A 61 -6.88 5.33 12.03
C ASP A 61 -7.36 6.27 10.92
N CYS A 62 -8.21 5.78 10.02
CA CYS A 62 -8.81 6.56 8.92
C CYS A 62 -9.99 7.43 9.36
N ARG A 63 -10.45 7.33 10.62
CA ARG A 63 -11.63 8.02 11.17
C ARG A 63 -12.94 7.73 10.41
N VAL A 64 -13.08 6.52 9.87
CA VAL A 64 -14.30 6.05 9.20
C VAL A 64 -14.94 4.90 9.98
N LYS A 65 -16.21 4.57 9.68
CA LYS A 65 -16.85 3.37 10.27
C LYS A 65 -16.34 2.12 9.54
N PRO A 66 -16.29 0.94 10.18
CA PRO A 66 -15.85 -0.29 9.52
C PRO A 66 -16.64 -0.64 8.24
N LYS A 67 -17.93 -0.31 8.19
CA LYS A 67 -18.77 -0.51 7.00
C LYS A 67 -18.41 0.41 5.81
N ASP A 68 -17.68 1.49 6.09
CA ASP A 68 -17.25 2.51 5.14
C ASP A 68 -15.75 2.31 4.77
N LEU A 69 -15.14 1.20 5.23
CA LEU A 69 -13.78 0.78 4.92
C LEU A 69 -13.82 -0.40 3.93
N THR A 70 -13.19 -0.22 2.77
CA THR A 70 -12.92 -1.30 1.81
C THR A 70 -11.46 -1.71 1.92
N ILE A 71 -11.21 -3.02 2.06
CA ILE A 71 -9.85 -3.58 1.99
C ILE A 71 -9.77 -4.56 0.83
N ILE A 72 -8.87 -4.28 -0.10
CA ILE A 72 -8.51 -5.18 -1.19
C ILE A 72 -7.23 -5.90 -0.77
N PHE A 73 -7.22 -7.23 -0.81
CA PHE A 73 -6.02 -8.00 -0.56
C PHE A 73 -5.71 -8.92 -1.74
N ALA A 74 -4.43 -9.03 -2.08
CA ALA A 74 -3.98 -9.91 -3.13
C ALA A 74 -2.58 -10.46 -2.77
N PRO A 75 -2.34 -11.77 -2.96
CA PRO A 75 -1.00 -12.33 -2.80
C PRO A 75 -0.13 -11.94 -3.98
N THR A 76 1.17 -11.76 -3.74
CA THR A 76 2.22 -11.43 -4.73
C THR A 76 2.18 -12.35 -5.95
N GLN A 77 1.89 -13.64 -5.72
CA GLN A 77 1.85 -14.67 -6.76
C GLN A 77 0.63 -14.57 -7.69
N SER A 78 -0.40 -13.81 -7.31
CA SER A 78 -1.60 -13.62 -8.14
C SER A 78 -1.37 -12.58 -9.24
N LEU A 79 -2.19 -12.63 -10.29
CA LEU A 79 -2.16 -11.61 -11.34
C LEU A 79 -2.42 -10.20 -10.79
N ALA A 80 -3.32 -10.06 -9.82
CA ALA A 80 -3.58 -8.76 -9.19
C ALA A 80 -2.38 -8.27 -8.37
N GLY A 81 -1.73 -9.17 -7.62
CA GLY A 81 -0.53 -8.87 -6.84
C GLY A 81 0.65 -8.47 -7.73
N SER A 82 0.96 -9.24 -8.76
CA SER A 82 2.05 -8.91 -9.68
C SER A 82 1.78 -7.63 -10.46
N THR A 83 0.55 -7.43 -10.93
CA THR A 83 0.17 -6.22 -11.67
C THR A 83 0.30 -4.97 -10.80
N GLN A 84 -0.16 -5.00 -9.55
CA GLN A 84 -0.07 -3.83 -8.68
C GLN A 84 1.37 -3.48 -8.32
N ILE A 85 2.27 -4.48 -8.15
CA ILE A 85 3.68 -4.21 -7.87
C ILE A 85 4.35 -3.57 -9.10
N VAL A 86 4.17 -4.16 -10.28
CA VAL A 86 4.75 -3.64 -11.53
C VAL A 86 4.22 -2.23 -11.86
N ALA A 87 2.95 -1.96 -11.57
CA ALA A 87 2.34 -0.63 -11.77
C ALA A 87 3.00 0.48 -10.93
N ARG A 88 3.85 0.14 -9.94
CA ARG A 88 4.58 1.10 -9.10
C ARG A 88 5.87 1.61 -9.71
N ALA A 89 6.19 1.27 -10.96
CA ALA A 89 7.42 1.73 -11.61
C ALA A 89 7.68 3.25 -11.43
N LEU A 90 6.63 4.07 -11.56
CA LEU A 90 6.72 5.52 -11.30
C LEU A 90 6.87 5.83 -9.81
N GLU A 91 6.10 5.17 -8.94
CA GLU A 91 6.17 5.35 -7.48
C GLU A 91 7.57 5.06 -6.94
N VAL A 92 8.22 3.98 -7.40
CA VAL A 92 9.59 3.63 -6.99
C VAL A 92 10.59 4.73 -7.39
N ALA A 93 10.45 5.29 -8.59
CA ALA A 93 11.27 6.41 -9.03
C ALA A 93 11.04 7.67 -8.15
N LEU A 94 9.79 8.00 -7.84
CA LEU A 94 9.43 9.13 -6.97
C LEU A 94 9.95 8.91 -5.54
N HIS A 95 9.77 7.71 -4.99
CA HIS A 95 10.26 7.35 -3.67
C HIS A 95 11.79 7.48 -3.61
N LYS A 96 12.51 6.94 -4.60
CA LYS A 96 13.97 7.07 -4.62
C LYS A 96 14.42 8.53 -4.78
N THR A 97 13.72 9.31 -5.57
CA THR A 97 13.97 10.75 -5.76
C THR A 97 13.83 11.49 -4.43
N HIS A 98 12.77 11.20 -3.67
CA HIS A 98 12.57 11.72 -2.33
C HIS A 98 13.69 11.31 -1.35
N GLU A 99 14.05 10.03 -1.30
CA GLU A 99 15.12 9.50 -0.44
C GLU A 99 16.50 10.11 -0.75
N LEU A 100 16.71 10.58 -1.98
CA LEU A 100 17.92 11.31 -2.39
C LEU A 100 17.86 12.81 -2.06
N GLY A 101 16.80 13.29 -1.41
CA GLY A 101 16.63 14.68 -1.00
C GLY A 101 16.23 15.62 -2.14
N PHE A 102 15.80 15.09 -3.28
CA PHE A 102 15.27 15.95 -4.34
C PHE A 102 13.87 16.47 -3.95
N PRO A 103 13.60 17.78 -4.08
CA PRO A 103 12.30 18.35 -3.73
C PRO A 103 11.19 17.85 -4.67
N LEU A 104 10.25 17.06 -4.15
CA LEU A 104 9.19 16.42 -4.94
C LEU A 104 8.28 17.45 -5.64
N GLU A 105 8.11 18.64 -5.08
CA GLU A 105 7.33 19.74 -5.67
C GLU A 105 7.91 20.27 -6.99
N ARG A 106 9.15 19.91 -7.32
CA ARG A 106 9.79 20.23 -8.62
C ARG A 106 9.48 19.20 -9.70
N ILE A 107 8.83 18.09 -9.36
CA ILE A 107 8.38 17.09 -10.33
C ILE A 107 6.99 17.51 -10.83
N VAL A 108 6.92 17.92 -12.10
CA VAL A 108 5.68 18.40 -12.70
C VAL A 108 4.79 17.23 -13.14
N GLU A 109 5.39 16.23 -13.79
CA GLU A 109 4.69 15.05 -14.30
C GLU A 109 5.65 13.86 -14.40
N GLY A 110 5.09 12.66 -14.57
CA GLY A 110 5.87 11.45 -14.77
C GLY A 110 5.05 10.34 -15.39
N ILE A 111 5.70 9.51 -16.20
CA ILE A 111 5.15 8.29 -16.76
C ILE A 111 6.12 7.14 -16.48
N GLY A 112 5.58 6.01 -16.03
CA GLY A 112 6.34 4.78 -15.80
C GLY A 112 5.69 3.64 -16.56
N ALA A 113 6.51 2.77 -17.13
CA ALA A 113 6.08 1.54 -17.76
C ALA A 113 7.05 0.42 -17.37
N ALA A 114 6.49 -0.75 -17.07
CA ALA A 114 7.26 -1.94 -16.76
C ALA A 114 6.51 -3.18 -17.29
N PRO A 115 7.21 -4.23 -17.72
CA PRO A 115 6.57 -5.44 -18.23
C PRO A 115 5.96 -6.24 -17.08
N LEU A 116 4.80 -6.85 -17.31
CA LEU A 116 4.26 -7.84 -16.38
C LEU A 116 5.15 -9.08 -16.36
N CYS A 117 5.55 -9.51 -15.17
CA CYS A 117 6.32 -10.72 -15.00
C CYS A 117 5.41 -11.97 -14.99
N PRO A 118 5.88 -13.12 -15.51
CA PRO A 118 5.15 -14.39 -15.36
C PRO A 118 4.97 -14.74 -13.87
N PRO A 119 3.76 -15.13 -13.43
CA PRO A 119 3.52 -15.51 -12.04
C PRO A 119 4.38 -16.70 -11.64
N HIS A 120 4.68 -16.81 -10.34
CA HIS A 120 5.44 -17.91 -9.78
C HIS A 120 4.80 -18.36 -8.46
N PRO A 121 4.69 -19.67 -8.17
CA PRO A 121 4.06 -20.15 -6.93
C PRO A 121 4.90 -19.87 -5.68
N ASP A 122 6.22 -19.90 -5.80
CA ASP A 122 7.12 -19.52 -4.70
C ASP A 122 7.10 -18.00 -4.49
N PHE A 123 6.87 -17.58 -3.25
CA PHE A 123 6.74 -16.17 -2.84
C PHE A 123 8.01 -15.37 -3.12
N VAL A 124 9.18 -15.90 -2.74
CA VAL A 124 10.45 -15.18 -2.87
C VAL A 124 10.79 -14.95 -4.34
N THR A 125 10.55 -15.96 -5.17
CA THR A 125 10.73 -15.86 -6.62
C THR A 125 9.71 -14.92 -7.25
N ALA A 126 8.45 -14.93 -6.82
CA ALA A 126 7.44 -13.98 -7.30
C ALA A 126 7.84 -12.54 -6.95
N MET A 127 8.20 -12.29 -5.70
CA MET A 127 8.68 -10.99 -5.21
C MET A 127 9.94 -10.52 -5.95
N GLY A 128 10.86 -11.43 -6.31
CA GLY A 128 12.05 -11.06 -7.08
C GLY A 128 11.77 -10.77 -8.56
N ARG A 129 10.65 -11.24 -9.10
CA ARG A 129 10.22 -11.01 -10.50
C ARG A 129 9.43 -9.72 -10.67
N THR A 130 8.61 -9.40 -9.67
CA THR A 130 7.76 -8.20 -9.61
C THR A 130 8.54 -6.99 -9.15
#